data_AF-A0A1H5XTF8-F1
#
_entry.id   AF-A0A1H5XTF8-F1
#
_cell.length_a   1.000
_cell.length_b   1.000
_cell.length_c   1.000
_cell.angle_alpha   90.00
_cell.angle_beta   90.00
_cell.angle_gamma   90.00
#
_symmetry.space_group_name_H-M   'P 1'
#
loop_
_entity.id
_entity.type
_entity.pdbx_description
1 polymer ?
#
loop_
_entity_poly.entity_id
_entity_poly.type
_entity_poly.pdbx_seq_one_letter_code
_entity_poly.pdbx_strand_id
1 'polypeptide(L)'
;MEYRLQRRCDFALKALLLCCATVLIPLSIYNLHNRGDWSLADWLINYSSGFVRRGLIGSGFLALARMHIPVVASVLLVQLGVYGVTLVGVWRIFREVDWTFGLLLIIFSPATLQFPLMDPGFALRKEILLYATLTFVLIFAGRMRTSWLILSLLLIVAAMVLSHEAIFVYLPYVVAALFLVTRDLRRTLLISLLPLIVAALCFLSVSHHPGGASAAQAICVAVKNTHPPHAETICGGAIDYLAQTSDFAREHVLRVSNAEHYWRVMPTLFLLSAFPFVWQLETMRRLGQRREAFVIGGCALLATLGSIGLFLFGTDWTRWVSIHAFCLMLLCGFAASRRRNAEHDTGARPLSRSRLMVGGAALAVYALAWNLALYQPRIPLGGLVHYVVMARRDA
;
A
#
# COMPACT_ATOMS: atom_id res chain seq x y z
N MET A 1 0.53 35.47 1.54
CA MET A 1 0.86 34.56 2.67
C MET A 1 0.71 33.09 2.26
N GLU A 2 -0.39 32.78 1.57
CA GLU A 2 -0.71 31.49 0.94
C GLU A 2 0.40 30.90 0.07
N TYR A 3 0.98 31.70 -0.83
CA TYR A 3 2.09 31.26 -1.70
C TYR A 3 3.33 30.78 -0.93
N ARG A 4 3.65 31.42 0.20
CA ARG A 4 4.79 31.02 1.05
C ARG A 4 4.50 29.72 1.80
N LEU A 5 3.26 29.47 2.19
CA LEU A 5 2.85 28.21 2.80
C LEU A 5 2.89 27.08 1.77
N GLN A 6 2.32 27.29 0.58
CA GLN A 6 2.33 26.31 -0.51
C GLN A 6 3.75 25.84 -0.85
N ARG A 7 4.70 26.78 -1.01
CA ARG A 7 6.10 26.45 -1.27
C ARG A 7 6.74 25.63 -0.15
N ARG A 8 6.42 25.91 1.12
CA ARG A 8 6.94 25.15 2.26
C ARG A 8 6.37 23.73 2.30
N CYS A 9 5.07 23.57 2.07
CA CYS A 9 4.43 22.25 2.03
C CYS A 9 4.93 21.42 0.84
N ASP A 10 5.09 22.03 -0.34
CA ASP A 10 5.67 21.38 -1.52
C ASP A 10 7.12 20.96 -1.29
N PHE A 11 7.94 21.81 -0.65
CA PHE A 11 9.30 21.45 -0.25
C PHE A 11 9.30 20.28 0.75
N ALA A 12 8.46 20.32 1.79
CA ALA A 12 8.38 19.26 2.78
C ALA A 12 7.91 17.92 2.18
N LEU A 13 6.93 17.97 1.26
CA LEU A 13 6.50 16.80 0.49
C LEU A 13 7.65 16.22 -0.33
N LYS A 14 8.36 17.06 -1.09
CA LYS A 14 9.51 16.61 -1.90
C LYS A 14 10.60 15.99 -1.04
N ALA A 15 10.90 16.60 0.10
CA ALA A 15 11.86 16.06 1.07
C ALA A 15 11.41 14.71 1.63
N LEU A 16 10.13 14.56 1.99
CA LEU A 16 9.58 13.29 2.46
C LEU A 16 9.65 12.20 1.37
N LEU A 17 9.24 12.51 0.14
CA LEU A 17 9.28 11.55 -0.97
C LEU A 17 10.71 11.16 -1.33
N LEU A 18 11.65 12.10 -1.30
CA LEU A 18 13.07 11.83 -1.51
C LEU A 18 13.62 10.96 -0.37
N CYS A 19 13.24 11.22 0.88
CA CYS A 19 13.59 10.37 2.02
C CYS A 19 13.04 8.95 1.83
N CYS A 20 11.76 8.79 1.45
CA CYS A 20 11.19 7.47 1.15
C CYS A 20 11.99 6.76 0.05
N ALA A 21 12.26 7.43 -1.09
CA ALA A 21 12.98 6.83 -2.20
C ALA A 21 14.42 6.42 -1.84
N THR A 22 15.12 7.28 -1.08
CA THR A 22 16.53 7.03 -0.71
C THR A 22 16.69 5.97 0.36
N VAL A 23 15.77 5.90 1.34
CA VAL A 23 15.82 4.89 2.41
C VAL A 23 15.39 3.51 1.90
N LEU A 24 14.46 3.44 0.94
CA LEU A 24 13.96 2.16 0.45
C LEU A 24 14.99 1.32 -0.31
N ILE A 25 15.97 1.95 -0.97
CA ILE A 25 17.01 1.20 -1.68
C ILE A 25 17.89 0.39 -0.72
N PRO A 26 18.55 0.99 0.31
CA PRO A 26 19.23 0.25 1.37
C PRO A 26 18.33 -0.75 2.07
N LEU A 27 17.06 -0.40 2.29
CA LEU A 27 16.10 -1.28 2.94
C LEU A 27 15.80 -2.54 2.13
N SER A 28 15.67 -2.39 0.81
CA SER A 28 15.45 -3.51 -0.11
C SER A 28 16.66 -4.44 -0.14
N ILE A 29 17.87 -3.87 -0.11
CA ILE A 29 19.12 -4.62 0.01
C ILE A 29 19.20 -5.35 1.37
N TYR A 30 18.82 -4.67 2.46
CA TYR A 30 18.78 -5.29 3.79
C TYR A 30 17.80 -6.46 3.85
N ASN A 31 16.59 -6.27 3.31
CA ASN A 31 15.57 -7.32 3.24
C ASN A 31 16.02 -8.51 2.41
N LEU A 32 16.79 -8.29 1.33
CA LEU A 32 17.38 -9.37 0.56
C LEU A 32 18.28 -10.28 1.40
N HIS A 33 19.13 -9.70 2.25
CA HIS A 33 20.12 -10.45 3.02
C HIS A 33 19.55 -11.08 4.30
N ASN A 34 18.59 -10.42 4.95
CA ASN A 34 18.15 -10.79 6.31
C ASN A 34 16.70 -11.24 6.42
N ARG A 35 15.82 -10.91 5.45
CA ARG A 35 14.33 -11.03 5.56
C ARG A 35 13.63 -11.34 4.24
N GLY A 36 14.28 -12.17 3.41
CA GLY A 36 13.76 -12.57 2.11
C GLY A 36 12.54 -13.50 2.21
N ASP A 37 12.31 -14.11 3.36
CA ASP A 37 11.26 -15.10 3.62
C ASP A 37 9.83 -14.56 3.51
N TRP A 38 9.59 -13.26 3.75
CA TRP A 38 8.27 -12.64 3.55
C TRP A 38 8.25 -11.61 2.42
N SER A 39 9.28 -10.78 2.31
CA SER A 39 9.30 -9.66 1.36
C SER A 39 9.64 -10.09 -0.07
N LEU A 40 10.48 -11.10 -0.24
CA LEU A 40 10.90 -11.64 -1.54
C LEU A 40 10.10 -12.91 -1.88
N ALA A 41 9.96 -13.84 -0.94
CA ALA A 41 9.27 -15.12 -1.15
C ALA A 41 7.82 -14.93 -1.57
N ASP A 42 7.11 -13.93 -1.02
CA ASP A 42 5.73 -13.63 -1.40
C ASP A 42 5.62 -13.33 -2.91
N TRP A 43 6.60 -12.62 -3.50
CA TRP A 43 6.66 -12.34 -4.93
C TRP A 43 7.05 -13.55 -5.78
N LEU A 44 7.70 -14.55 -5.19
CA LEU A 44 8.18 -15.76 -5.87
C LEU A 44 7.20 -16.94 -5.81
N ILE A 45 6.10 -16.86 -5.04
CA ILE A 45 4.99 -17.83 -5.11
C ILE A 45 4.52 -17.94 -6.58
N ASN A 46 4.47 -19.16 -7.10
CA ASN A 46 4.28 -19.45 -8.53
C ASN A 46 3.45 -20.71 -8.77
N TYR A 47 3.13 -21.00 -10.04
CA TYR A 47 2.28 -22.15 -10.44
C TYR A 47 3.04 -23.44 -10.76
N SER A 48 4.24 -23.65 -10.20
CA SER A 48 5.02 -24.88 -10.47
C SER A 48 4.34 -26.15 -9.95
N SER A 49 3.40 -26.03 -9.01
CA SER A 49 2.55 -27.12 -8.52
C SER A 49 1.16 -27.16 -9.19
N GLY A 50 0.95 -26.41 -10.27
CA GLY A 50 -0.37 -26.10 -10.80
C GLY A 50 -0.94 -24.79 -10.22
N PHE A 51 -2.23 -24.54 -10.45
CA PHE A 51 -2.88 -23.31 -10.01
C PHE A 51 -3.00 -23.26 -8.47
N VAL A 52 -2.46 -22.21 -7.86
CA VAL A 52 -2.45 -21.96 -6.40
C VAL A 52 -2.63 -20.46 -6.14
N ARG A 53 -3.20 -20.05 -5.01
CA ARG A 53 -3.29 -18.62 -4.68
C ARG A 53 -1.92 -17.93 -4.76
N ARG A 54 -1.93 -16.66 -5.19
CA ARG A 54 -0.76 -15.75 -5.29
C ARG A 54 0.28 -16.05 -6.37
N GLY A 55 0.06 -17.09 -7.19
CA GLY A 55 1.08 -17.63 -8.10
C GLY A 55 1.32 -16.88 -9.42
N LEU A 56 0.48 -15.91 -9.79
CA LEU A 56 0.57 -15.30 -11.13
C LEU A 56 1.90 -14.56 -11.35
N ILE A 57 2.24 -13.60 -10.50
CA ILE A 57 3.46 -12.78 -10.66
C ILE A 57 4.73 -13.63 -10.52
N GLY A 58 4.79 -14.57 -9.57
CA GLY A 58 5.99 -15.41 -9.41
C GLY A 58 6.22 -16.32 -10.62
N SER A 59 5.15 -16.77 -11.30
CA SER A 59 5.28 -17.52 -12.56
C SER A 59 5.92 -16.67 -13.66
N GLY A 60 5.61 -15.37 -13.69
CA GLY A 60 6.28 -14.41 -14.57
C GLY A 60 7.78 -14.28 -14.28
N PHE A 61 8.16 -14.18 -13.00
CA PHE A 61 9.58 -14.13 -12.62
C PHE A 61 10.34 -15.42 -12.93
N LEU A 62 9.72 -16.60 -12.74
CA LEU A 62 10.32 -17.86 -13.17
C LEU A 62 10.50 -17.94 -14.69
N ALA A 63 9.58 -17.37 -15.47
CA ALA A 63 9.75 -17.28 -16.92
C ALA A 63 10.95 -16.39 -17.30
N LEU A 64 11.15 -15.27 -16.62
CA LEU A 64 12.35 -14.43 -16.79
C LEU A 64 13.63 -15.19 -16.41
N ALA A 65 13.60 -15.96 -15.31
CA ALA A 65 14.74 -16.76 -14.87
C ALA A 65 15.18 -17.82 -15.89
N ARG A 66 14.23 -18.42 -16.63
CA ARG A 66 14.52 -19.34 -17.75
C ARG A 66 15.23 -18.64 -18.92
N MET A 67 15.13 -17.33 -19.03
CA MET A 67 15.89 -16.50 -19.98
C MET A 67 17.22 -16.00 -19.39
N HIS A 68 17.72 -16.67 -18.34
CA HIS A 68 18.95 -16.33 -17.62
C HIS A 68 18.96 -14.93 -16.96
N ILE A 69 17.78 -14.35 -16.72
CA ILE A 69 17.67 -13.09 -15.97
C ILE A 69 17.61 -13.41 -14.47
N PRO A 70 18.47 -12.84 -13.61
CA PRO A 70 18.47 -13.14 -12.18
C PRO A 70 17.10 -12.84 -11.53
N VAL A 71 16.48 -13.86 -10.94
CA VAL A 71 15.10 -13.78 -10.43
C VAL A 71 14.96 -12.74 -9.32
N VAL A 72 15.95 -12.68 -8.43
CA VAL A 72 15.95 -11.76 -7.28
C VAL A 72 16.07 -10.31 -7.75
N ALA A 73 17.01 -10.03 -8.67
CA ALA A 73 17.17 -8.70 -9.24
C ALA A 73 15.89 -8.26 -9.98
N SER A 74 15.21 -9.19 -10.65
CA SER A 74 13.94 -8.92 -11.31
C SER A 74 12.85 -8.52 -10.32
N VAL A 75 12.70 -9.24 -9.20
CA VAL A 75 11.73 -8.89 -8.15
C VAL A 75 12.04 -7.50 -7.58
N LEU A 76 13.30 -7.24 -7.21
CA LEU A 76 13.71 -5.96 -6.65
C LEU A 76 13.46 -4.80 -7.62
N LEU A 77 13.79 -4.98 -8.91
CA LEU A 77 13.54 -3.97 -9.94
C LEU A 77 12.05 -3.67 -10.08
N VAL A 78 11.19 -4.69 -10.06
CA VAL A 78 9.74 -4.52 -10.12
C VAL A 78 9.21 -3.84 -8.86
N GLN A 79 9.65 -4.26 -7.66
CA GLN A 79 9.26 -3.64 -6.39
C GLN A 79 9.60 -2.14 -6.36
N LEU A 80 10.86 -1.80 -6.67
CA LEU A 80 11.33 -0.42 -6.71
C LEU A 80 10.66 0.38 -7.83
N GLY A 81 10.45 -0.23 -9.00
CA GLY A 81 9.78 0.42 -10.13
C GLY A 81 8.32 0.76 -9.83
N VAL A 82 7.55 -0.20 -9.31
CA VAL A 82 6.13 0.00 -8.95
C VAL A 82 5.99 1.02 -7.81
N TYR A 83 6.85 0.94 -6.80
CA TYR A 83 6.83 1.91 -5.71
C TYR A 83 7.29 3.30 -6.19
N GLY A 84 8.29 3.38 -7.08
CA GLY A 84 8.72 4.62 -7.71
C GLY A 84 7.59 5.29 -8.50
N VAL A 85 6.84 4.51 -9.29
CA VAL A 85 5.61 5.00 -9.96
C VAL A 85 4.60 5.53 -8.95
N THR A 86 4.43 4.84 -7.82
CA THR A 86 3.54 5.27 -6.74
C THR A 86 3.99 6.62 -6.15
N LEU A 87 5.27 6.80 -5.84
CA LEU A 87 5.81 8.06 -5.32
C LEU A 87 5.66 9.22 -6.32
N VAL A 88 5.92 8.98 -7.60
CA VAL A 88 5.69 9.97 -8.66
C VAL A 88 4.20 10.33 -8.74
N GLY A 89 3.32 9.33 -8.60
CA GLY A 89 1.88 9.52 -8.54
C GLY A 89 1.45 10.40 -7.35
N VAL A 90 1.97 10.11 -6.15
CA VAL A 90 1.76 10.93 -4.94
C VAL A 90 2.22 12.37 -5.18
N TRP A 91 3.43 12.57 -5.70
CA TRP A 91 3.93 13.92 -6.03
C TRP A 91 2.99 14.66 -6.99
N ARG A 92 2.57 14.01 -8.08
CA ARG A 92 1.66 14.62 -9.06
C ARG A 92 0.31 15.01 -8.47
N ILE A 93 -0.24 14.18 -7.58
CA ILE A 93 -1.51 14.47 -6.90
C ILE A 93 -1.33 15.66 -5.93
N PHE A 94 -0.29 15.65 -5.10
CA PHE A 94 -0.15 16.58 -3.99
C PHE A 94 0.51 17.92 -4.34
N ARG A 95 1.26 18.03 -5.45
CA ARG A 95 1.83 19.33 -5.90
C ARG A 95 0.75 20.38 -6.20
N GLU A 96 -0.45 19.92 -6.56
CA GLU A 96 -1.60 20.74 -6.94
C GLU A 96 -2.66 20.84 -5.83
N VAL A 97 -2.36 20.41 -4.59
CA VAL A 97 -3.32 20.40 -3.48
C VAL A 97 -3.46 21.76 -2.78
N ASP A 98 -4.68 22.09 -2.38
CA ASP A 98 -4.97 23.09 -1.34
C ASP A 98 -4.76 22.46 0.04
N TRP A 99 -3.65 22.81 0.69
CA TRP A 99 -3.29 22.20 1.97
C TRP A 99 -4.26 22.59 3.09
N THR A 100 -4.93 21.59 3.63
CA THR A 100 -5.67 21.66 4.89
C THR A 100 -4.83 21.05 6.01
N PHE A 101 -5.17 21.36 7.26
CA PHE A 101 -4.53 20.71 8.41
C PHE A 101 -4.75 19.19 8.40
N GLY A 102 -5.92 18.71 7.99
CA GLY A 102 -6.20 17.28 7.84
C GLY A 102 -5.27 16.59 6.84
N LEU A 103 -5.00 17.21 5.68
CA LEU A 103 -4.06 16.67 4.69
C LEU A 103 -2.62 16.64 5.18
N LEU A 104 -2.21 17.63 5.99
CA LEU A 104 -0.90 17.61 6.63
C LEU A 104 -0.80 16.44 7.62
N LEU A 105 -1.80 16.23 8.48
CA LEU A 105 -1.83 15.08 9.39
C LEU A 105 -1.79 13.75 8.62
N ILE A 106 -2.53 13.63 7.51
CA ILE A 106 -2.55 12.42 6.68
C ILE A 106 -1.17 12.13 6.08
N ILE A 107 -0.53 13.12 5.46
CA ILE A 107 0.71 12.88 4.69
C ILE A 107 1.92 12.60 5.59
N PHE A 108 1.93 13.16 6.80
CA PHE A 108 2.95 12.93 7.82
C PHE A 108 2.54 11.85 8.83
N SER A 109 1.46 11.11 8.56
CA SER A 109 1.03 10.01 9.43
C SER A 109 2.00 8.82 9.32
N PRO A 110 2.38 8.21 10.46
CA PRO A 110 3.08 6.91 10.49
C PRO A 110 2.41 5.81 9.68
N ALA A 111 1.09 5.86 9.48
CA ALA A 111 0.33 4.85 8.74
C ALA A 111 0.35 5.01 7.21
N THR A 112 0.90 6.10 6.66
CA THR A 112 0.89 6.37 5.21
C THR A 112 2.27 6.16 4.57
N LEU A 113 2.95 7.21 4.12
CA LEU A 113 4.25 7.14 3.44
C LEU A 113 5.38 6.66 4.36
N GLN A 114 5.22 6.87 5.66
CA GLN A 114 6.22 6.48 6.65
C GLN A 114 6.18 5.00 7.01
N PHE A 115 5.05 4.31 6.81
CA PHE A 115 4.86 2.92 7.23
C PHE A 115 5.94 1.97 6.67
N PRO A 116 6.25 1.97 5.36
CA PRO A 116 7.30 1.10 4.80
C PRO A 116 8.70 1.42 5.34
N LEU A 117 8.93 2.62 5.87
CA LEU A 117 10.22 3.02 6.46
C LEU A 117 10.35 2.52 7.90
N MET A 118 9.23 2.48 8.62
CA MET A 118 9.16 2.09 10.03
C MET A 118 9.06 0.58 10.23
N ASP A 119 8.46 -0.14 9.26
CA ASP A 119 8.36 -1.61 9.28
C ASP A 119 8.90 -2.24 7.99
N PRO A 120 10.23 -2.43 7.89
CA PRO A 120 10.85 -2.97 6.70
C PRO A 120 10.40 -4.36 6.30
N GLY A 121 9.97 -5.20 7.27
CA GLY A 121 9.53 -6.56 7.00
C GLY A 121 8.25 -6.62 6.18
N PHE A 122 7.43 -5.57 6.24
CA PHE A 122 6.20 -5.42 5.46
C PHE A 122 6.33 -4.45 4.29
N ALA A 123 7.49 -3.81 4.11
CA ALA A 123 7.74 -2.92 2.99
C ALA A 123 7.74 -3.68 1.65
N LEU A 124 7.27 -3.02 0.60
CA LEU A 124 7.36 -3.48 -0.80
C LEU A 124 6.66 -4.83 -1.10
N ARG A 125 5.74 -5.29 -0.26
CA ARG A 125 4.85 -6.41 -0.59
C ARG A 125 3.83 -6.02 -1.67
N LYS A 126 3.15 -7.00 -2.27
CA LYS A 126 2.37 -6.85 -3.52
C LYS A 126 1.24 -5.81 -3.49
N GLU A 127 0.81 -5.33 -2.33
CA GLU A 127 -0.13 -4.21 -2.17
C GLU A 127 0.36 -2.90 -2.80
N ILE A 128 1.67 -2.74 -3.05
CA ILE A 128 2.18 -1.61 -3.83
C ILE A 128 1.57 -1.54 -5.24
N LEU A 129 1.10 -2.68 -5.78
CA LEU A 129 0.34 -2.73 -7.05
C LEU A 129 -1.00 -2.00 -6.93
N LEU A 130 -1.68 -2.10 -5.78
CA LEU A 130 -2.91 -1.37 -5.52
C LEU A 130 -2.64 0.14 -5.46
N TYR A 131 -1.58 0.56 -4.78
CA TYR A 131 -1.21 1.97 -4.70
C TYR A 131 -0.88 2.53 -6.08
N ALA A 132 -0.09 1.82 -6.87
CA ALA A 132 0.22 2.18 -8.26
C ALA A 132 -1.07 2.25 -9.11
N THR A 133 -1.98 1.28 -8.96
CA THR A 133 -3.28 1.27 -9.66
C THR A 133 -4.13 2.48 -9.30
N LEU A 134 -4.22 2.85 -8.01
CA LEU A 134 -4.96 4.04 -7.59
C LEU A 134 -4.36 5.31 -8.18
N THR A 135 -3.03 5.46 -8.15
CA THR A 135 -2.38 6.63 -8.78
C THR A 135 -2.63 6.67 -10.28
N PHE A 136 -2.58 5.51 -10.96
CA PHE A 136 -2.89 5.39 -12.37
C PHE A 136 -4.32 5.84 -12.68
N VAL A 137 -5.32 5.35 -11.94
CA VAL A 137 -6.73 5.72 -12.14
C VAL A 137 -6.92 7.22 -11.92
N LEU A 138 -6.45 7.74 -10.78
CA LEU A 138 -6.63 9.16 -10.42
C LEU A 138 -5.99 10.10 -11.45
N ILE A 139 -4.83 9.74 -11.99
CA ILE A 139 -4.11 10.60 -12.94
C ILE A 139 -4.61 10.42 -14.36
N PHE A 140 -4.80 9.19 -14.85
CA PHE A 140 -4.97 8.93 -16.28
C PHE A 140 -6.39 8.59 -16.72
N ALA A 141 -7.25 8.06 -15.84
CA ALA A 141 -8.56 7.54 -16.25
C ALA A 141 -9.45 8.58 -16.96
N GLY A 142 -9.36 9.85 -16.57
CA GLY A 142 -10.14 10.94 -17.18
C GLY A 142 -9.69 11.32 -18.60
N ARG A 143 -8.50 10.86 -19.04
CA ARG A 143 -7.94 11.13 -20.37
C ARG A 143 -8.02 9.91 -21.31
N MET A 144 -8.41 8.75 -20.78
CA MET A 144 -8.48 7.52 -21.55
C MET A 144 -9.85 7.34 -22.20
N ARG A 145 -9.89 6.67 -23.36
CA ARG A 145 -11.17 6.18 -23.89
C ARG A 145 -11.73 5.12 -22.93
N THR A 146 -13.05 5.13 -22.75
CA THR A 146 -13.74 4.25 -21.80
C THR A 146 -13.41 2.77 -22.02
N SER A 147 -13.36 2.29 -23.28
CA SER A 147 -13.02 0.90 -23.59
C SER A 147 -11.60 0.51 -23.16
N TRP A 148 -10.61 1.38 -23.44
CA TRP A 148 -9.21 1.16 -23.01
C TRP A 148 -9.07 1.18 -21.49
N LEU A 149 -9.83 2.06 -20.80
CA LEU A 149 -9.84 2.10 -19.34
C LEU A 149 -10.43 0.81 -18.75
N ILE A 150 -11.56 0.33 -19.28
CA ILE A 150 -12.17 -0.93 -18.85
C ILE A 150 -11.21 -2.09 -19.06
N LEU A 151 -10.61 -2.20 -20.26
CA LEU A 151 -9.64 -3.26 -20.56
C LEU A 151 -8.43 -3.21 -19.61
N SER A 152 -7.88 -2.02 -19.38
CA SER A 152 -6.75 -1.84 -18.48
C SER A 152 -7.09 -2.27 -17.05
N LEU A 153 -8.26 -1.84 -16.53
CA LEU A 153 -8.71 -2.22 -15.20
C LEU A 153 -9.00 -3.71 -15.06
N LEU A 154 -9.60 -4.33 -16.09
CA LEU A 154 -9.85 -5.76 -16.12
C LEU A 154 -8.53 -6.53 -15.95
N LEU A 155 -7.53 -6.22 -16.77
CA LEU A 155 -6.23 -6.89 -16.74
C LEU A 155 -5.50 -6.64 -15.41
N ILE A 156 -5.46 -5.39 -14.95
CA ILE A 156 -4.74 -5.01 -13.72
C ILE A 156 -5.40 -5.64 -12.49
N VAL A 157 -6.72 -5.56 -12.36
CA VAL A 157 -7.44 -6.11 -11.19
C VAL A 157 -7.36 -7.64 -11.17
N ALA A 158 -7.52 -8.30 -12.31
CA ALA A 158 -7.31 -9.75 -12.41
C ALA A 158 -5.90 -10.12 -11.96
N ALA A 159 -4.88 -9.43 -12.48
CA ALA A 159 -3.49 -9.69 -12.13
C ALA A 159 -3.21 -9.46 -10.64
N MET A 160 -3.75 -8.39 -10.06
CA MET A 160 -3.61 -8.10 -8.63
C MET A 160 -4.25 -9.19 -7.76
N VAL A 161 -5.50 -9.57 -8.02
CA VAL A 161 -6.23 -10.55 -7.19
C VAL A 161 -5.60 -11.94 -7.31
N LEU A 162 -5.18 -12.35 -8.51
CA LEU A 162 -4.47 -13.62 -8.72
C LEU A 162 -3.08 -13.64 -8.05
N SER A 163 -2.49 -12.48 -7.82
CA SER A 163 -1.17 -12.35 -7.18
C SER A 163 -1.24 -12.14 -5.67
N HIS A 164 -2.32 -11.52 -5.19
CA HIS A 164 -2.61 -11.34 -3.78
C HIS A 164 -4.12 -11.14 -3.57
N GLU A 165 -4.79 -12.17 -3.09
CA GLU A 165 -6.24 -12.26 -2.93
C GLU A 165 -6.82 -11.20 -1.97
N ALA A 166 -6.04 -10.76 -0.98
CA ALA A 166 -6.46 -9.72 -0.04
C ALA A 166 -6.77 -8.38 -0.73
N ILE A 167 -6.16 -8.10 -1.90
CA ILE A 167 -6.41 -6.87 -2.66
C ILE A 167 -7.90 -6.74 -3.05
N PHE A 168 -8.61 -7.86 -3.22
CA PHE A 168 -10.04 -7.86 -3.53
C PHE A 168 -10.86 -7.01 -2.54
N VAL A 169 -10.54 -7.10 -1.24
CA VAL A 169 -11.20 -6.35 -0.16
C VAL A 169 -11.03 -4.83 -0.31
N TYR A 170 -9.95 -4.39 -0.95
CA TYR A 170 -9.59 -2.98 -1.10
C TYR A 170 -10.05 -2.37 -2.45
N LEU A 171 -10.69 -3.15 -3.33
CA LEU A 171 -11.23 -2.64 -4.59
C LEU A 171 -12.31 -1.55 -4.46
N PRO A 172 -13.05 -1.40 -3.33
CA PRO A 172 -13.90 -0.22 -3.13
C PRO A 172 -13.14 1.11 -3.30
N TYR A 173 -11.84 1.16 -2.99
CA TYR A 173 -11.03 2.38 -3.21
C TYR A 173 -10.80 2.68 -4.70
N VAL A 174 -10.71 1.66 -5.55
CA VAL A 174 -10.62 1.84 -7.02
C VAL A 174 -11.93 2.42 -7.56
N VAL A 175 -13.07 1.96 -7.05
CA VAL A 175 -14.40 2.51 -7.38
C VAL A 175 -14.50 3.98 -6.93
N ALA A 176 -14.04 4.29 -5.71
CA ALA A 176 -13.98 5.68 -5.24
C ALA A 176 -13.09 6.55 -6.15
N ALA A 177 -11.92 6.06 -6.56
CA ALA A 177 -11.04 6.78 -7.48
C ALA A 177 -11.72 7.06 -8.84
N LEU A 178 -12.41 6.08 -9.41
CA LEU A 178 -13.18 6.25 -10.65
C LEU A 178 -14.30 7.28 -10.49
N PHE A 179 -15.02 7.27 -9.36
CA PHE A 179 -16.03 8.28 -9.07
C PHE A 179 -15.42 9.68 -8.99
N LEU A 180 -14.29 9.86 -8.30
CA LEU A 180 -13.63 11.17 -8.18
C LEU A 180 -13.20 11.72 -9.55
N VAL A 181 -12.83 10.84 -10.48
CA VAL A 181 -12.42 11.22 -11.84
C VAL A 181 -13.62 11.51 -12.74
N THR A 182 -14.66 10.68 -12.70
CA THR A 182 -15.81 10.77 -13.63
C THR A 182 -16.89 11.72 -13.13
N ARG A 183 -17.05 11.88 -11.81
CA ARG A 183 -18.12 12.61 -11.12
C ARG A 183 -19.54 12.17 -11.49
N ASP A 184 -19.66 10.98 -12.07
CA ASP A 184 -20.92 10.39 -12.51
C ASP A 184 -20.98 8.95 -12.00
N LEU A 185 -21.97 8.67 -11.14
CA LEU A 185 -22.14 7.36 -10.52
C LEU A 185 -22.48 6.29 -11.57
N ARG A 186 -23.35 6.59 -12.54
CA ARG A 186 -23.75 5.64 -13.59
C ARG A 186 -22.54 5.27 -14.44
N ARG A 187 -21.75 6.26 -14.86
CA ARG A 187 -20.52 6.03 -15.63
C ARG A 187 -19.48 5.27 -14.82
N THR A 188 -19.33 5.59 -13.53
CA THR A 188 -18.44 4.86 -12.62
C THR A 188 -18.82 3.38 -12.58
N LEU A 189 -20.09 3.08 -12.31
CA LEU A 189 -20.61 1.72 -12.21
C LEU A 189 -20.42 0.95 -13.52
N LEU A 190 -20.69 1.59 -14.67
CA LEU A 190 -20.48 0.97 -15.99
C LEU A 190 -19.01 0.61 -16.23
N ILE A 191 -18.07 1.49 -15.85
CA ILE A 191 -16.64 1.22 -16.00
C ILE A 191 -16.16 0.13 -15.03
N SER A 192 -16.69 0.10 -13.81
CA SER A 192 -16.23 -0.82 -12.77
C SER A 192 -16.88 -2.20 -12.84
N LEU A 193 -18.06 -2.34 -13.45
CA LEU A 193 -18.86 -3.57 -13.37
C LEU A 193 -18.10 -4.81 -13.88
N LEU A 194 -17.60 -4.77 -15.12
CA LEU A 194 -16.89 -5.92 -15.70
C LEU A 194 -15.58 -6.24 -14.96
N PRO A 195 -14.70 -5.26 -14.65
CA PRO A 195 -13.52 -5.51 -13.81
C PRO A 195 -13.84 -6.12 -12.44
N LEU A 196 -14.92 -5.69 -11.77
CA LEU A 196 -15.32 -6.23 -10.47
C LEU A 196 -15.87 -7.66 -10.57
N ILE A 197 -16.62 -7.98 -11.62
CA ILE A 197 -17.07 -9.36 -11.88
C ILE A 197 -15.85 -10.27 -12.08
N VAL A 198 -14.89 -9.85 -12.92
CA VAL A 198 -13.65 -10.61 -13.14
C VAL A 198 -12.85 -10.75 -11.84
N ALA A 199 -12.76 -9.68 -11.03
CA ALA A 199 -12.10 -9.72 -9.74
C ALA A 199 -12.74 -10.75 -8.80
N ALA A 200 -14.06 -10.80 -8.74
CA ALA A 200 -14.81 -11.75 -7.91
C ALA A 200 -14.59 -13.18 -8.40
N LEU A 201 -14.60 -13.43 -9.72
CA LEU A 201 -14.28 -14.74 -10.28
C LEU A 201 -12.85 -15.16 -9.93
N CYS A 202 -11.86 -14.27 -10.10
CA CYS A 202 -10.48 -14.55 -9.71
C CYS A 202 -10.37 -14.85 -8.21
N PHE A 203 -11.05 -14.07 -7.36
CA PHE A 203 -11.06 -14.27 -5.90
C PHE A 203 -11.66 -15.63 -5.52
N LEU A 204 -12.77 -16.03 -6.14
CA LEU A 204 -13.37 -17.35 -5.95
C LEU A 204 -12.41 -18.45 -6.40
N SER A 205 -11.80 -18.32 -7.58
CA SER A 205 -10.83 -19.30 -8.09
C SER A 205 -9.67 -19.51 -7.12
N VAL A 206 -9.02 -18.44 -6.63
CA VAL A 206 -7.90 -18.57 -5.67
C VAL A 206 -8.34 -19.08 -4.30
N SER A 207 -9.57 -18.77 -3.88
CA SER A 207 -10.12 -19.27 -2.61
C SER A 207 -10.30 -20.80 -2.61
N HIS A 208 -10.61 -21.38 -3.77
CA HIS A 208 -10.68 -22.84 -3.94
C HIS A 208 -9.31 -23.52 -4.11
N HIS A 209 -8.21 -22.76 -4.22
CA HIS A 209 -6.86 -23.28 -4.40
C HIS A 209 -5.88 -22.65 -3.38
N PRO A 210 -6.09 -22.88 -2.06
CA PRO A 210 -5.31 -22.24 -1.01
C PRO A 210 -3.83 -22.67 -0.98
N GLY A 211 -3.50 -23.82 -1.58
CA GLY A 211 -2.17 -24.43 -1.53
C GLY A 211 -2.15 -25.67 -0.63
N GLY A 212 -0.96 -26.08 -0.23
CA GLY A 212 -0.70 -27.23 0.63
C GLY A 212 0.79 -27.54 0.69
N ALA A 213 1.18 -28.51 1.52
CA ALA A 213 2.59 -28.85 1.72
C ALA A 213 3.31 -29.25 0.41
N SER A 214 2.65 -30.05 -0.43
CA SER A 214 3.19 -30.44 -1.75
C SER A 214 3.36 -29.24 -2.68
N ALA A 215 2.42 -28.29 -2.66
CA ALA A 215 2.50 -27.06 -3.44
C ALA A 215 3.65 -26.18 -2.97
N ALA A 216 3.76 -25.95 -1.65
CA ALA A 216 4.85 -25.17 -1.05
C ALA A 216 6.23 -25.77 -1.40
N GLN A 217 6.36 -27.10 -1.32
CA GLN A 217 7.59 -27.80 -1.67
C GLN A 217 7.94 -27.65 -3.17
N ALA A 218 6.99 -27.88 -4.07
CA ALA A 218 7.22 -27.76 -5.51
C ALA A 218 7.58 -26.31 -5.92
N ILE A 219 6.92 -25.32 -5.31
CA ILE A 219 7.25 -23.89 -5.48
C ILE A 219 8.66 -23.60 -5.00
N CYS A 220 9.02 -24.09 -3.80
CA CYS A 220 10.37 -23.91 -3.24
C CYS A 220 11.44 -24.53 -4.15
N VAL A 221 11.24 -25.77 -4.63
CA VAL A 221 12.18 -26.43 -5.55
C VAL A 221 12.34 -25.61 -6.84
N ALA A 222 11.23 -25.16 -7.43
CA ALA A 222 11.27 -24.34 -8.64
C ALA A 222 12.04 -23.03 -8.44
N VAL A 223 11.89 -22.38 -7.29
CA VAL A 223 12.64 -21.18 -6.93
C VAL A 223 14.12 -21.50 -6.73
N LYS A 224 14.47 -22.56 -5.98
CA LYS A 224 15.87 -22.97 -5.76
C LYS A 224 16.61 -23.32 -7.05
N ASN A 225 15.92 -23.89 -8.04
CA ASN A 225 16.47 -24.18 -9.36
C ASN A 225 16.85 -22.93 -10.17
N THR A 226 16.43 -21.73 -9.75
CA THR A 226 16.89 -20.47 -10.33
C THR A 226 18.21 -19.96 -9.72
N HIS A 227 18.79 -20.73 -8.79
CA HIS A 227 20.01 -20.42 -8.04
C HIS A 227 20.02 -19.01 -7.44
N PRO A 228 18.96 -18.60 -6.71
CA PRO A 228 18.95 -17.29 -6.09
C PRO A 228 20.00 -17.20 -4.98
N PRO A 229 20.59 -16.01 -4.73
CA PRO A 229 21.35 -15.79 -3.51
C PRO A 229 20.48 -16.12 -2.28
N HIS A 230 21.07 -16.75 -1.25
CA HIS A 230 20.37 -17.17 -0.03
C HIS A 230 19.19 -18.14 -0.25
N ALA A 231 19.34 -19.10 -1.17
CA ALA A 231 18.32 -20.11 -1.50
C ALA A 231 17.76 -20.89 -0.28
N GLU A 232 18.47 -20.94 0.84
CA GLU A 232 18.03 -21.63 2.06
C GLU A 232 16.90 -20.89 2.79
N THR A 233 16.94 -19.56 2.88
CA THR A 233 15.97 -18.77 3.64
C THR A 233 14.74 -18.37 2.82
N ILE A 234 14.86 -18.30 1.49
CA ILE A 234 13.80 -17.86 0.58
C ILE A 234 12.55 -18.76 0.63
N CYS A 235 12.69 -20.04 0.97
CA CYS A 235 11.55 -20.95 1.06
C CYS A 235 10.77 -20.87 2.38
N GLY A 236 11.24 -20.10 3.35
CA GLY A 236 10.51 -19.84 4.59
C GLY A 236 9.33 -18.90 4.40
N GLY A 237 8.81 -18.38 5.52
CA GLY A 237 7.84 -17.29 5.56
C GLY A 237 6.63 -17.52 4.65
N ALA A 238 6.50 -16.70 3.60
CA ALA A 238 5.32 -16.67 2.74
C ALA A 238 5.11 -17.96 1.93
N ILE A 239 6.17 -18.64 1.49
CA ILE A 239 6.05 -19.91 0.74
C ILE A 239 5.68 -21.03 1.70
N ASP A 240 6.36 -21.13 2.84
CA ASP A 240 6.07 -22.13 3.87
C ASP A 240 4.65 -21.98 4.43
N TYR A 241 4.15 -20.76 4.59
CA TYR A 241 2.78 -20.50 5.05
C TYR A 241 1.68 -21.01 4.09
N LEU A 242 2.01 -21.35 2.84
CA LEU A 242 1.07 -22.04 1.93
C LEU A 242 0.83 -23.50 2.34
N ALA A 243 1.74 -24.11 3.10
CA ALA A 243 1.57 -25.46 3.61
C ALA A 243 0.56 -25.55 4.76
N GLN A 244 0.26 -24.42 5.40
CA GLN A 244 -0.51 -24.35 6.63
C GLN A 244 -2.02 -24.32 6.37
N THR A 245 -2.79 -24.88 7.32
CA THR A 245 -4.26 -24.91 7.26
C THR A 245 -4.88 -23.61 7.81
N SER A 246 -6.17 -23.40 7.54
CA SER A 246 -6.92 -22.29 8.11
C SER A 246 -7.01 -22.34 9.63
N ASP A 247 -7.05 -23.54 10.21
CA ASP A 247 -7.13 -23.72 11.67
C ASP A 247 -5.80 -23.39 12.32
N PHE A 248 -4.68 -23.83 11.74
CA PHE A 248 -3.35 -23.40 12.15
C PHE A 248 -3.24 -21.87 12.10
N ALA A 249 -3.69 -21.23 11.02
CA ALA A 249 -3.63 -19.78 10.89
C ALA A 249 -4.44 -19.06 11.99
N ARG A 250 -5.63 -19.54 12.32
CA ARG A 250 -6.46 -18.98 13.40
C ARG A 250 -5.81 -19.14 14.77
N GLU A 251 -5.31 -20.33 15.08
CA GLU A 251 -4.60 -20.58 16.34
C GLU A 251 -3.34 -19.73 16.46
N HIS A 252 -2.59 -19.59 15.37
CA HIS A 252 -1.40 -18.75 15.31
C HIS A 252 -1.76 -17.28 15.57
N VAL A 253 -2.82 -16.76 14.95
CA VAL A 253 -3.32 -15.40 15.19
C VAL A 253 -3.75 -15.21 16.64
N LEU A 254 -4.51 -16.16 17.22
CA LEU A 254 -4.93 -16.07 18.63
C LEU A 254 -3.73 -16.05 19.58
N ARG A 255 -2.73 -16.90 19.33
CA ARG A 255 -1.50 -16.95 20.13
C ARG A 255 -0.74 -15.62 20.07
N VAL A 256 -0.48 -15.13 18.86
CA VAL A 256 0.28 -13.88 18.65
C VAL A 256 -0.51 -12.68 19.17
N SER A 257 -1.80 -12.58 18.88
CA SER A 257 -2.64 -11.46 19.32
C SER A 257 -2.74 -11.35 20.85
N ASN A 258 -2.74 -12.48 21.55
CA ASN A 258 -2.72 -12.50 23.01
C ASN A 258 -1.35 -12.12 23.57
N ALA A 259 -0.28 -12.70 23.03
CA ALA A 259 1.10 -12.45 23.45
C ALA A 259 1.51 -10.98 23.26
N GLU A 260 1.17 -10.41 22.10
CA GLU A 260 1.50 -9.03 21.73
C GLU A 260 0.40 -8.02 22.10
N HIS A 261 -0.61 -8.46 22.86
CA HIS A 261 -1.73 -7.63 23.34
C HIS A 261 -2.43 -6.83 22.23
N TYR A 262 -2.59 -7.41 21.04
CA TYR A 262 -3.20 -6.75 19.88
C TYR A 262 -4.57 -6.16 20.21
N TRP A 263 -5.39 -6.88 20.96
CA TRP A 263 -6.73 -6.42 21.36
C TRP A 263 -6.73 -5.15 22.20
N ARG A 264 -5.62 -4.82 22.88
CA ARG A 264 -5.45 -3.58 23.64
C ARG A 264 -4.87 -2.46 22.79
N VAL A 265 -3.87 -2.77 21.96
CA VAL A 265 -3.07 -1.76 21.23
C VAL A 265 -3.71 -1.38 19.90
N MET A 266 -4.29 -2.34 19.18
CA MET A 266 -4.81 -2.13 17.82
C MET A 266 -5.97 -1.14 17.74
N PRO A 267 -6.95 -1.14 18.67
CA PRO A 267 -8.02 -0.14 18.64
C PRO A 267 -7.46 1.29 18.73
N THR A 268 -6.46 1.54 19.58
CA THR A 268 -5.82 2.84 19.70
C THR A 268 -5.08 3.23 18.43
N LEU A 269 -4.29 2.32 17.85
CA LEU A 269 -3.57 2.58 16.61
C LEU A 269 -4.51 2.81 15.42
N PHE A 270 -5.62 2.07 15.36
CA PHE A 270 -6.66 2.27 14.36
C PHE A 270 -7.30 3.65 14.50
N LEU A 271 -7.63 4.09 15.72
CA LEU A 271 -8.20 5.41 15.98
C LEU A 271 -7.21 6.55 15.62
N LEU A 272 -5.93 6.41 15.99
CA LEU A 272 -4.88 7.38 15.63
C LEU A 272 -4.66 7.46 14.12
N SER A 273 -4.77 6.33 13.43
CA SER A 273 -4.69 6.25 11.97
C SER A 273 -5.93 6.84 11.29
N ALA A 274 -7.13 6.59 11.82
CA ALA A 274 -8.41 7.01 11.23
C ALA A 274 -8.71 8.50 11.48
N PHE A 275 -8.27 9.07 12.60
CA PHE A 275 -8.57 10.45 13.02
C PHE A 275 -8.31 11.51 11.93
N PRO A 276 -7.12 11.57 11.29
CA PRO A 276 -6.86 12.55 10.23
C PRO A 276 -7.82 12.45 9.06
N PHE A 277 -8.25 11.22 8.70
CA PHE A 277 -9.17 11.00 7.60
C PHE A 277 -10.59 11.44 7.95
N VAL A 278 -11.07 11.13 9.15
CA VAL A 278 -12.39 11.62 9.61
C VAL A 278 -12.41 13.15 9.62
N TRP A 279 -11.36 13.78 10.14
CA TRP A 279 -11.21 15.24 10.13
C TRP A 279 -11.20 15.80 8.70
N GLN A 280 -10.47 15.15 7.79
CA GLN A 280 -10.38 15.59 6.40
C GLN A 280 -11.71 15.43 5.65
N LEU A 281 -12.43 14.33 5.84
CA LEU A 281 -13.76 14.13 5.24
C LEU A 281 -14.77 15.17 5.73
N GLU A 282 -14.73 15.52 7.01
CA GLU A 282 -15.56 16.60 7.57
C GLU A 282 -15.16 17.97 7.00
N THR A 283 -13.86 18.22 6.86
CA THR A 283 -13.35 19.42 6.19
C THR A 283 -13.87 19.51 4.75
N MET A 284 -13.81 18.42 3.99
CA MET A 284 -14.37 18.35 2.63
C MET A 284 -15.87 18.66 2.58
N ARG A 285 -16.67 18.14 3.53
CA ARG A 285 -18.12 18.44 3.61
C ARG A 285 -18.39 19.93 3.84
N ARG A 286 -17.61 20.57 4.71
CA ARG A 286 -17.73 22.02 5.01
C ARG A 286 -17.34 22.88 3.82
N LEU A 287 -16.43 22.39 2.99
CA LEU A 287 -15.95 23.06 1.77
C LEU A 287 -16.79 22.71 0.52
N GLY A 288 -18.00 22.15 0.70
CA GLY A 288 -18.93 21.86 -0.40
C GLY A 288 -18.71 20.53 -1.14
N GLN A 289 -17.66 19.78 -0.84
CA GLN A 289 -17.34 18.48 -1.47
C GLN A 289 -18.09 17.31 -0.80
N ARG A 290 -19.39 17.46 -0.56
CA ARG A 290 -20.20 16.50 0.22
C ARG A 290 -20.31 15.13 -0.46
N ARG A 291 -20.44 15.11 -1.79
CA ARG A 291 -20.58 13.87 -2.57
C ARG A 291 -19.28 13.08 -2.57
N GLU A 292 -18.15 13.74 -2.77
CA GLU A 292 -16.81 13.14 -2.71
C GLU A 292 -16.54 12.58 -1.32
N ALA A 293 -16.82 13.35 -0.26
CA ALA A 293 -16.64 12.90 1.11
C ALA A 293 -17.53 11.68 1.44
N PHE A 294 -18.77 11.65 0.94
CA PHE A 294 -19.68 10.52 1.11
C PHE A 294 -19.16 9.26 0.40
N VAL A 295 -18.72 9.37 -0.86
CA VAL A 295 -18.21 8.22 -1.62
C VAL A 295 -16.90 7.68 -1.01
N ILE A 296 -15.95 8.57 -0.66
CA ILE A 296 -14.70 8.14 -0.01
C ILE A 296 -15.02 7.45 1.33
N GLY A 297 -15.86 8.04 2.17
CA GLY A 297 -16.25 7.46 3.46
C GLY A 297 -16.99 6.14 3.33
N GLY A 298 -17.94 6.02 2.39
CA GLY A 298 -18.69 4.79 2.13
C GLY A 298 -17.80 3.65 1.62
N CYS A 299 -16.93 3.93 0.66
CA CYS A 299 -15.96 2.94 0.18
C CYS A 299 -14.94 2.54 1.25
N ALA A 300 -14.53 3.47 2.11
CA ALA A 300 -13.65 3.17 3.24
C ALA A 300 -14.32 2.26 4.28
N LEU A 301 -15.59 2.52 4.60
CA LEU A 301 -16.38 1.67 5.48
C LEU A 301 -16.52 0.27 4.88
N LEU A 302 -16.89 0.17 3.60
CA LEU A 302 -17.04 -1.12 2.91
C LEU A 302 -15.74 -1.92 2.91
N ALA A 303 -14.60 -1.29 2.58
CA ALA A 303 -13.29 -1.94 2.63
C ALA A 303 -12.91 -2.36 4.06
N THR A 304 -13.21 -1.52 5.06
CA THR A 304 -12.93 -1.84 6.48
C THR A 304 -13.74 -3.06 6.92
N LEU A 305 -15.04 -3.10 6.62
CA LEU A 305 -15.90 -4.23 6.93
C LEU A 305 -15.41 -5.51 6.24
N GLY A 306 -15.03 -5.42 4.96
CA GLY A 306 -14.45 -6.56 4.23
C GLY A 306 -13.12 -7.04 4.81
N SER A 307 -12.32 -6.12 5.37
CA SER A 307 -11.01 -6.44 5.94
C SER A 307 -11.08 -7.15 7.30
N ILE A 308 -12.22 -7.09 8.01
CA ILE A 308 -12.42 -7.77 9.31
C ILE A 308 -12.05 -9.25 9.23
N GLY A 309 -12.43 -9.91 8.13
CA GLY A 309 -12.09 -11.32 7.90
C GLY A 309 -10.59 -11.59 7.85
N LEU A 310 -9.79 -10.65 7.34
CA LEU A 310 -8.33 -10.80 7.27
C LEU A 310 -7.72 -10.90 8.68
N PHE A 311 -8.24 -10.12 9.65
CA PHE A 311 -7.78 -10.12 11.05
C PHE A 311 -7.95 -11.44 11.78
N LEU A 312 -8.75 -12.36 11.25
CA LEU A 312 -8.91 -13.70 11.79
C LEU A 312 -7.84 -14.69 11.31
N PHE A 313 -7.13 -14.39 10.22
CA PHE A 313 -6.26 -15.34 9.52
C PHE A 313 -4.82 -14.85 9.30
N GLY A 314 -4.51 -13.60 9.63
CA GLY A 314 -3.15 -13.06 9.55
C GLY A 314 -2.75 -12.25 10.77
N THR A 315 -1.44 -12.18 11.01
CA THR A 315 -0.83 -11.47 12.13
C THR A 315 -0.44 -10.02 11.81
N ASP A 316 -0.53 -9.65 10.53
CA ASP A 316 -0.02 -8.38 9.98
C ASP A 316 -1.06 -7.24 10.08
N TRP A 317 -1.71 -7.09 11.24
CA TRP A 317 -2.85 -6.17 11.41
C TRP A 317 -2.49 -4.72 11.08
N THR A 318 -1.27 -4.34 11.44
CA THR A 318 -0.67 -3.02 11.21
C THR A 318 -0.56 -2.71 9.71
N ARG A 319 -0.10 -3.69 8.92
CA ARG A 319 0.00 -3.59 7.47
C ARG A 319 -1.37 -3.35 6.83
N TRP A 320 -2.42 -4.05 7.25
CA TRP A 320 -3.76 -3.82 6.68
C TRP A 320 -4.34 -2.44 6.99
N VAL A 321 -4.09 -1.93 8.20
CA VAL A 321 -4.44 -0.54 8.56
C VAL A 321 -3.67 0.45 7.67
N SER A 322 -2.39 0.20 7.40
CA SER A 322 -1.59 1.05 6.50
C SER A 322 -2.13 1.07 5.06
N ILE A 323 -2.66 -0.06 4.56
CA ILE A 323 -3.27 -0.13 3.22
C ILE A 323 -4.49 0.80 3.14
N HIS A 324 -5.37 0.79 4.15
CA HIS A 324 -6.48 1.73 4.22
C HIS A 324 -6.01 3.19 4.25
N ALA A 325 -5.04 3.49 5.12
CA ALA A 325 -4.51 4.84 5.28
C ALA A 325 -3.87 5.37 3.97
N PHE A 326 -3.07 4.55 3.29
CA PHE A 326 -2.44 4.93 2.03
C PHE A 326 -3.47 5.17 0.92
N CYS A 327 -4.48 4.29 0.79
CA CYS A 327 -5.54 4.45 -0.21
C CYS A 327 -6.34 5.74 0.06
N LEU A 328 -6.72 5.99 1.31
CA LEU A 328 -7.42 7.20 1.72
C LEU A 328 -6.59 8.47 1.50
N MET A 329 -5.27 8.41 1.73
CA MET A 329 -4.36 9.53 1.45
C MET A 329 -4.44 9.94 -0.02
N LEU A 330 -4.38 8.98 -0.94
CA LEU A 330 -4.47 9.25 -2.38
C LEU A 330 -5.83 9.86 -2.76
N LEU A 331 -6.93 9.32 -2.24
CA LEU A 331 -8.30 9.78 -2.54
C LEU A 331 -8.55 11.19 -2.01
N CYS A 332 -8.20 11.45 -0.74
CA CYS A 332 -8.35 12.77 -0.12
C CYS A 332 -7.44 13.81 -0.78
N GLY A 333 -6.19 13.44 -1.10
CA GLY A 333 -5.26 14.31 -1.83
C GLY A 333 -5.81 14.69 -3.22
N PHE A 334 -6.31 13.72 -3.97
CA PHE A 334 -6.87 14.00 -5.29
C PHE A 334 -8.13 14.89 -5.23
N ALA A 335 -9.05 14.59 -4.32
CA ALA A 335 -10.26 15.41 -4.14
C ALA A 335 -9.90 16.87 -3.79
N ALA A 336 -8.87 17.08 -2.95
CA ALA A 336 -8.38 18.42 -2.62
C ALA A 336 -7.69 19.11 -3.80
N SER A 337 -6.91 18.39 -4.62
CA SER A 337 -6.26 18.97 -5.82
C SER A 337 -7.27 19.48 -6.86
N ARG A 338 -8.39 18.78 -7.01
CA ARG A 338 -9.45 19.17 -7.95
C ARG A 338 -10.22 20.42 -7.51
N ARG A 339 -10.31 20.66 -6.20
CA ARG A 339 -10.96 21.87 -5.65
C ARG A 339 -10.16 23.11 -6.01
N ARG A 340 -8.84 23.08 -5.83
CA ARG A 340 -7.95 24.19 -6.22
C ARG A 340 -8.13 24.63 -7.67
N ASN A 341 -8.22 23.64 -8.56
CA ASN A 341 -8.44 23.90 -9.98
C ASN A 341 -9.81 24.52 -10.29
N ALA A 342 -10.80 24.36 -9.40
CA ALA A 342 -12.13 24.98 -9.52
C ALA A 342 -12.23 26.33 -8.77
N GLU A 343 -11.49 26.53 -7.69
CA GLU A 343 -11.49 27.76 -6.87
C GLU A 343 -10.45 28.80 -7.28
N HIS A 344 -9.63 28.53 -8.30
CA HIS A 344 -8.79 29.57 -8.90
C HIS A 344 -9.61 30.76 -9.46
N ASP A 345 -10.95 30.60 -9.55
CA ASP A 345 -11.94 31.64 -9.87
C ASP A 345 -12.54 32.38 -8.64
N THR A 346 -12.33 31.93 -7.40
CA THR A 346 -13.10 32.43 -6.24
C THR A 346 -12.28 32.61 -4.95
N GLY A 347 -11.22 33.43 -4.99
CA GLY A 347 -10.77 34.32 -3.90
C GLY A 347 -10.81 33.85 -2.42
N ALA A 348 -10.57 32.57 -2.11
CA ALA A 348 -10.62 32.06 -0.74
C ALA A 348 -9.45 32.58 0.12
N ARG A 349 -9.68 32.77 1.43
CA ARG A 349 -8.70 33.37 2.37
C ARG A 349 -7.77 32.31 3.01
N PRO A 350 -6.45 32.56 3.07
CA PRO A 350 -5.47 31.62 3.63
C PRO A 350 -5.45 31.51 5.17
N LEU A 351 -4.95 30.36 5.66
CA LEU A 351 -4.61 30.07 7.06
C LEU A 351 -3.62 31.08 7.68
N SER A 352 -3.86 31.50 8.93
CA SER A 352 -3.02 32.47 9.66
C SER A 352 -1.69 31.86 10.16
N ARG A 353 -0.63 32.69 10.25
CA ARG A 353 0.73 32.31 10.69
C ARG A 353 0.80 31.67 12.10
N SER A 354 -0.02 32.11 13.04
CA SER A 354 -0.04 31.57 14.41
C SER A 354 -0.59 30.14 14.47
N ARG A 355 -1.63 29.85 13.68
CA ARG A 355 -2.18 28.49 13.53
C ARG A 355 -1.20 27.53 12.86
N LEU A 356 -0.29 28.04 12.04
CA LEU A 356 0.76 27.25 11.39
C LEU A 356 1.89 26.84 12.34
N MET A 357 2.33 27.72 13.25
CA MET A 357 3.41 27.37 14.20
C MET A 357 2.93 26.40 15.28
N VAL A 358 1.76 26.66 15.89
CA VAL A 358 1.14 25.74 16.86
C VAL A 358 0.77 24.42 16.18
N GLY A 359 0.24 24.49 14.96
CA GLY A 359 -0.04 23.31 14.13
C GLY A 359 1.21 22.51 13.76
N GLY A 360 2.36 23.16 13.56
CA GLY A 360 3.63 22.50 13.24
C GLY A 360 4.20 21.67 14.39
N ALA A 361 4.20 22.20 15.61
CA ALA A 361 4.61 21.45 16.80
C ALA A 361 3.67 20.27 17.07
N ALA A 362 2.35 20.49 17.00
CA ALA A 362 1.36 19.42 17.14
C ALA A 362 1.50 18.35 16.05
N LEU A 363 1.79 18.74 14.81
CA LEU A 363 2.05 17.83 13.70
C LEU A 363 3.31 17.00 13.92
N ALA A 364 4.40 17.61 14.41
CA ALA A 364 5.62 16.89 14.74
C ALA A 364 5.38 15.88 15.87
N VAL A 365 4.67 16.27 16.92
CA VAL A 365 4.26 15.35 18.00
C VAL A 365 3.41 14.21 17.42
N TYR A 366 2.38 14.50 16.62
CA TYR A 366 1.55 13.47 16.00
C TYR A 366 2.36 12.52 15.11
N ALA A 367 3.28 13.04 14.30
CA ALA A 367 4.07 12.23 13.37
C ALA A 367 5.13 11.36 14.07
N LEU A 368 5.55 11.72 15.29
CA LEU A 368 6.66 11.07 15.99
C LEU A 368 6.26 10.34 17.28
N ALA A 369 5.08 10.63 17.85
CA ALA A 369 4.65 10.07 19.13
C ALA A 369 4.07 8.65 19.05
N TRP A 370 3.85 8.13 17.84
CA TRP A 370 3.34 6.77 17.66
C TRP A 370 3.94 6.13 16.42
N ASN A 371 3.93 4.80 16.40
CA ASN A 371 4.35 3.99 15.26
C ASN A 371 3.37 2.84 15.11
N LEU A 372 3.07 2.48 13.86
CA LEU A 372 2.22 1.35 13.54
C LEU A 372 3.01 0.02 13.54
N ALA A 373 4.35 0.02 13.59
CA ALA A 373 5.16 -1.19 13.68
C ALA A 373 5.14 -1.78 15.10
N LEU A 374 4.39 -2.87 15.32
CA LEU A 374 4.39 -3.63 16.58
C LEU A 374 5.29 -4.87 16.55
N TYR A 375 5.62 -5.39 15.37
CA TYR A 375 6.09 -6.77 15.22
C TYR A 375 7.61 -6.93 15.32
N GLN A 376 8.37 -5.87 15.63
CA GLN A 376 9.84 -5.91 15.49
C GLN A 376 10.59 -5.13 16.57
N PRO A 377 11.74 -5.64 17.07
CA PRO A 377 12.65 -4.84 17.87
C PRO A 377 13.04 -3.62 17.04
N ARG A 378 12.87 -2.43 17.64
CA ARG A 378 13.19 -1.14 17.01
C ARG A 378 14.54 -1.28 16.31
N ILE A 379 14.61 -1.12 14.99
CA ILE A 379 15.90 -0.91 14.33
C ILE A 379 16.36 0.45 14.86
N PRO A 380 17.39 0.52 15.73
CA PRO A 380 17.88 1.83 16.14
C PRO A 380 18.38 2.52 14.87
N LEU A 381 18.11 3.81 14.72
CA LEU A 381 18.63 4.62 13.60
C LEU A 381 20.15 4.45 13.39
N GLY A 382 20.88 4.13 14.46
CA GLY A 382 22.30 3.76 14.41
C GLY A 382 22.61 2.45 13.65
N GLY A 383 21.69 1.47 13.63
CA GLY A 383 21.82 0.22 12.90
C GLY A 383 21.84 0.43 11.37
N LEU A 384 20.96 1.28 10.84
CA LEU A 384 20.94 1.60 9.41
C LEU A 384 22.25 2.25 8.93
N VAL A 385 22.86 3.13 9.76
CA VAL A 385 24.15 3.76 9.46
C VAL A 385 25.32 2.77 9.63
N HIS A 386 25.30 1.95 10.68
CA HIS A 386 26.36 0.96 10.95
C HIS A 386 26.43 -0.11 9.85
N TYR A 387 25.31 -0.47 9.22
CA TYR A 387 25.28 -1.46 8.14
C TYR A 387 25.63 -0.90 6.76
N VAL A 388 25.29 0.36 6.44
CA VAL A 388 25.83 1.02 5.23
C VAL A 388 27.37 1.10 5.28
N VAL A 389 27.93 1.20 6.49
CA VAL A 389 29.38 1.17 6.73
C VAL A 389 29.96 -0.26 6.67
N MET A 390 29.24 -1.28 7.13
CA MET A 390 29.70 -2.69 7.05
C MET A 390 29.55 -3.32 5.66
N ALA A 391 28.53 -2.98 4.88
CA ALA A 391 28.40 -3.42 3.48
C ALA A 391 29.56 -2.95 2.58
N ARG A 392 30.38 -2.00 3.07
CA ARG A 392 31.59 -1.49 2.42
C ARG A 392 32.87 -2.24 2.86
N ARG A 393 32.79 -3.13 3.85
CA ARG A 393 33.91 -3.94 4.36
C ARG A 393 33.91 -5.37 3.81
N ASP A 394 32.76 -5.85 3.33
CA ASP A 394 32.58 -7.22 2.79
C ASP A 394 32.45 -7.26 1.25
N ALA A 395 32.72 -6.14 0.58
CA ALA A 395 32.90 -6.02 -0.88
C ALA A 395 34.32 -5.51 -1.16
#